data_AF-K2FR38-F1
#
_entry.id   AF-K2FR38-F1
#
_cell.length_a   1.000
_cell.length_b   1.000
_cell.length_c   1.000
_cell.angle_alpha   90.00
_cell.angle_beta   90.00
_cell.angle_gamma   90.00
#
_symmetry.space_group_name_H-M   'P 1'
#
loop_
_entity.id
_entity.type
_entity.pdbx_description
1 polymer ?
#
loop_
_entity_poly.entity_id
_entity_poly.type
_entity_poly.pdbx_seq_one_letter_code
_entity_poly.pdbx_strand_id
1 'polypeptide(L)'
;MKYLITVLVTSVVVFLAATVYYKGLPHFDSPVGVSVVSTEEGAPNTDSEAGKVTPPADDKTAIAETIKAALIKKYGPQSADISVSVSEVNGEYAKGMVTEQGGGGMWFAARLNGTWTLVWDGNGTITCDEISPFPDFPTSMIPECYSTPSGQIVTR
;
A
#
# COMPACT_ATOMS: atom_id res chain seq x y z
N MET A 1 51.57 -11.31 -10.80
CA MET A 1 51.56 -9.90 -10.30
C MET A 1 50.47 -9.05 -10.93
N LYS A 2 50.25 -9.05 -12.26
CA LYS A 2 49.17 -8.25 -12.91
C LYS A 2 47.77 -8.46 -12.31
N TYR A 3 47.34 -9.71 -12.12
CA TYR A 3 46.02 -10.03 -11.54
C TYR A 3 45.85 -9.60 -10.09
N LEU A 4 46.94 -9.60 -9.31
CA LEU A 4 46.93 -9.21 -7.90
C LEU A 4 46.71 -7.69 -7.75
N ILE A 5 47.28 -6.90 -8.65
CA ILE A 5 47.07 -5.45 -8.72
C ILE A 5 45.64 -5.15 -9.16
N THR A 6 45.10 -5.86 -10.16
CA THR A 6 43.71 -5.67 -10.60
C THR A 6 42.70 -5.96 -9.50
N VAL A 7 42.88 -7.04 -8.74
CA VAL A 7 41.98 -7.41 -7.61
C VAL A 7 42.06 -6.40 -6.47
N LEU A 8 43.24 -5.85 -6.18
CA LEU A 8 43.39 -4.81 -5.16
C LEU A 8 42.69 -3.51 -5.57
N VAL A 9 42.83 -3.09 -6.83
CA VAL A 9 42.20 -1.86 -7.32
C VAL A 9 40.68 -1.99 -7.34
N THR A 10 40.14 -3.12 -7.81
CA THR A 10 38.68 -3.31 -7.82
C THR A 10 38.10 -3.39 -6.40
N SER A 11 38.79 -4.07 -5.47
CA SER A 11 38.39 -4.11 -4.06
C SER A 11 38.33 -2.71 -3.45
N VAL A 12 39.38 -1.89 -3.63
CA VAL A 12 39.41 -0.52 -3.09
C VAL A 12 38.28 0.34 -3.67
N VAL A 13 37.98 0.23 -4.97
CA VAL A 13 36.88 0.98 -5.60
C VAL A 13 35.52 0.57 -5.05
N VAL A 14 35.28 -0.72 -4.84
CA VAL A 14 34.02 -1.23 -4.24
C VAL A 14 33.89 -0.75 -2.80
N PHE A 15 34.97 -0.81 -2.02
CA PHE A 15 34.96 -0.33 -0.64
C PHE A 15 34.65 1.17 -0.58
N LEU A 16 35.28 2.00 -1.41
CA LEU A 16 35.03 3.44 -1.45
C LEU A 16 33.59 3.79 -1.88
N ALA A 17 33.05 3.08 -2.87
CA ALA A 17 31.67 3.27 -3.30
C ALA A 17 30.67 2.91 -2.19
N ALA A 18 30.92 1.83 -1.46
CA ALA A 18 30.11 1.44 -0.32
C ALA A 18 30.17 2.50 0.80
N THR A 19 31.35 3.02 1.15
CA THR A 19 31.45 4.04 2.21
C THR A 19 30.69 5.32 1.89
N VAL A 20 30.70 5.76 0.63
CA VAL A 20 29.94 6.94 0.18
C VAL A 20 28.43 6.66 0.26
N TYR A 21 27.98 5.48 -0.16
CA TYR A 21 26.58 5.08 -0.08
C TYR A 21 26.06 5.06 1.36
N TYR A 22 26.82 4.46 2.29
CA TYR A 22 26.41 4.38 3.69
C TYR A 22 26.47 5.71 4.44
N LYS A 23 27.34 6.64 4.05
CA LYS A 23 27.41 7.99 4.65
C LYS A 23 26.40 8.99 4.08
N GLY A 24 25.80 8.69 2.92
CA GLY A 24 24.80 9.54 2.27
C GLY A 24 23.36 9.26 2.68
N LEU A 25 23.10 8.29 3.56
CA LEU A 25 21.75 8.00 4.04
C LEU A 25 21.28 9.11 4.98
N PRO A 26 20.09 9.71 4.77
CA PRO A 26 19.56 10.72 5.66
C PRO A 26 19.35 10.12 7.06
N HIS A 27 19.93 10.78 8.06
CA HIS A 27 19.60 10.51 9.46
C HIS A 27 18.15 10.93 9.69
N PHE A 28 17.25 9.95 9.82
CA PHE A 28 15.89 10.18 10.28
C PHE A 28 15.96 10.55 11.76
N ASP A 29 15.87 11.85 12.05
CA ASP A 29 15.57 12.32 13.41
C ASP A 29 14.20 11.76 13.80
N SER A 30 14.19 10.95 14.86
CA SER A 30 12.94 10.45 15.45
C SER A 30 12.19 11.63 16.06
N PRO A 31 10.94 11.93 15.67
CA PRO A 31 10.18 12.98 16.32
C PRO A 31 9.98 12.62 17.80
N VAL A 32 10.36 13.57 18.63
CA VAL A 32 10.15 13.55 20.08
C VAL A 32 8.66 13.44 20.38
N GLY A 33 8.30 12.33 21.03
CA GLY A 33 7.21 12.20 21.99
C GLY A 33 5.86 12.83 21.63
N VAL A 34 4.99 12.06 20.97
CA VAL A 34 3.55 12.21 21.17
C VAL A 34 3.08 11.03 22.01
N SER A 35 3.05 11.23 23.32
CA SER A 35 2.36 10.35 24.25
C SER A 35 0.85 10.55 24.06
N VAL A 36 0.21 9.71 23.26
CA VAL A 36 -1.26 9.59 23.28
C VAL A 36 -1.67 8.87 24.56
N VAL A 37 -2.06 9.67 25.55
CA VAL A 37 -2.85 9.22 26.70
C VAL A 37 -4.19 8.74 26.16
N SER A 38 -4.42 7.43 26.25
CA SER A 38 -5.72 6.83 25.98
C SER A 38 -6.60 7.06 27.22
N THR A 39 -7.40 8.12 27.19
CA THR A 39 -8.52 8.31 28.12
C THR A 39 -9.75 7.68 27.49
N GLU A 40 -10.11 6.49 27.98
CA GLU A 40 -11.49 6.00 27.91
C GLU A 40 -12.31 6.76 28.95
N GLU A 41 -13.21 7.62 28.51
CA GLU A 41 -14.40 7.96 29.29
C GLU A 41 -15.58 8.10 28.32
N GLY A 42 -16.64 7.37 28.64
CA GLY A 42 -17.73 7.07 27.73
C GLY A 42 -18.94 7.98 27.80
N ALA A 43 -19.85 7.62 26.89
CA ALA A 43 -21.28 7.93 26.83
C ALA A 43 -21.67 9.25 26.10
N PRO A 44 -22.94 9.38 25.67
CA PRO A 44 -23.38 9.00 24.32
C PRO A 44 -24.10 10.18 23.61
N ASN A 45 -24.40 10.03 22.32
CA ASN A 45 -25.55 10.59 21.56
C ASN A 45 -25.22 10.43 20.06
N THR A 46 -25.85 9.52 19.32
CA THR A 46 -27.21 9.62 18.74
C THR A 46 -27.27 10.63 17.58
N ASP A 47 -27.41 10.03 16.40
CA ASP A 47 -27.96 10.53 15.13
C ASP A 47 -27.18 11.59 14.32
N SER A 48 -26.35 11.09 13.39
CA SER A 48 -26.34 11.62 12.02
C SER A 48 -25.90 10.52 11.05
N GLU A 49 -26.91 9.79 10.60
CA GLU A 49 -26.86 8.81 9.54
C GLU A 49 -26.47 9.47 8.21
N ALA A 50 -25.23 9.24 7.79
CA ALA A 50 -24.80 9.33 6.39
C ALA A 50 -24.06 8.03 6.04
N GLY A 51 -24.83 6.95 5.89
CA GLY A 51 -24.58 5.86 4.95
C GLY A 51 -23.20 5.21 4.89
N LYS A 52 -22.56 4.86 6.01
CA LYS A 52 -21.48 3.85 6.00
C LYS A 52 -22.12 2.45 6.01
N VAL A 53 -22.50 1.96 4.84
CA VAL A 53 -22.95 0.56 4.66
C VAL A 53 -21.77 -0.33 5.03
N THR A 54 -21.76 -0.83 6.26
CA THR A 54 -20.76 -1.82 6.70
C THR A 54 -21.21 -3.15 6.13
N PRO A 55 -20.46 -3.78 5.20
CA PRO A 55 -20.87 -5.06 4.66
C PRO A 55 -20.87 -6.13 5.76
N PRO A 56 -21.77 -7.12 5.67
CA PRO A 56 -21.70 -8.34 6.46
C PRO A 56 -20.29 -8.93 6.51
N ALA A 57 -19.90 -9.52 7.64
CA ALA A 57 -18.58 -10.14 7.81
C ALA A 57 -18.30 -11.21 6.74
N ASP A 58 -19.34 -11.88 6.24
CA ASP A 58 -19.27 -12.89 5.18
C ASP A 58 -18.79 -12.29 3.84
N ASP A 59 -19.17 -11.05 3.53
CA ASP A 59 -18.78 -10.37 2.30
C ASP A 59 -17.27 -10.02 2.30
N LYS A 60 -16.72 -9.67 3.46
CA LYS A 60 -15.29 -9.35 3.58
C LYS A 60 -14.39 -10.56 3.31
N THR A 61 -14.80 -11.73 3.77
CA THR A 61 -14.06 -12.98 3.51
C THR A 61 -14.05 -13.29 2.02
N ALA A 62 -15.20 -13.21 1.35
CA ALA A 62 -15.30 -13.45 -0.09
C ALA A 62 -14.49 -12.43 -0.91
N ILE A 63 -14.48 -11.15 -0.50
CA ILE A 63 -13.61 -10.12 -1.10
C ILE A 63 -12.14 -10.50 -0.91
N ALA A 64 -11.71 -10.83 0.31
CA ALA A 64 -10.32 -11.18 0.60
C ALA A 64 -9.83 -12.37 -0.25
N GLU A 65 -10.65 -13.41 -0.39
CA GLU A 65 -10.35 -14.57 -1.23
C GLU A 65 -10.24 -14.20 -2.71
N THR A 66 -11.17 -13.38 -3.22
CA THR A 66 -11.15 -12.91 -4.61
C THR A 66 -9.89 -12.09 -4.89
N ILE A 67 -9.54 -11.18 -3.99
CA ILE A 67 -8.33 -10.36 -4.11
C ILE A 67 -7.06 -11.20 -3.98
N LYS A 68 -7.02 -12.16 -3.06
CA LYS A 68 -5.91 -13.11 -2.95
C LYS A 68 -5.71 -13.89 -4.26
N ALA A 69 -6.79 -14.38 -4.86
CA ALA A 69 -6.72 -15.06 -6.15
C ALA A 69 -6.20 -14.13 -7.27
N ALA A 70 -6.61 -12.86 -7.30
CA ALA A 70 -6.12 -11.88 -8.25
C ALA A 70 -4.61 -11.58 -8.08
N LEU A 71 -4.14 -11.46 -6.84
CA LEU A 71 -2.72 -11.26 -6.51
C LEU A 71 -1.87 -12.47 -6.92
N ILE A 72 -2.34 -13.69 -6.61
CA ILE A 72 -1.67 -14.93 -7.04
C ILE A 72 -1.60 -15.01 -8.57
N LYS A 73 -2.66 -14.61 -9.27
CA LYS A 73 -2.66 -14.53 -10.73
C LYS A 73 -1.66 -13.51 -11.27
N LYS A 74 -1.51 -12.36 -10.60
CA LYS A 74 -0.61 -11.26 -11.00
C LYS A 74 0.87 -11.60 -10.75
N TYR A 75 1.20 -12.16 -9.58
CA TYR A 75 2.58 -12.38 -9.13
C TYR A 75 3.05 -13.84 -9.18
N GLY A 76 2.16 -14.76 -9.49
CA GLY A 76 2.44 -16.19 -9.60
C GLY A 76 2.25 -16.98 -8.30
N PRO A 77 2.35 -18.32 -8.37
CA PRO A 77 1.97 -19.24 -7.28
C PRO A 77 2.84 -19.10 -6.02
N GLN A 78 4.04 -18.53 -6.12
CA GLN A 78 4.91 -18.23 -4.97
C GLN A 78 4.31 -17.22 -3.98
N SER A 79 3.31 -16.45 -4.41
CA SER A 79 2.55 -15.53 -3.56
C SER A 79 1.33 -16.18 -2.89
N ALA A 80 1.21 -17.51 -2.91
CA ALA A 80 0.09 -18.21 -2.27
C ALA A 80 0.08 -18.04 -0.74
N ASP A 81 1.25 -17.82 -0.13
CA ASP A 81 1.44 -17.71 1.31
C ASP A 81 1.16 -16.29 1.87
N ILE A 82 0.54 -15.42 1.08
CA ILE A 82 0.11 -14.09 1.54
C ILE A 82 -1.19 -14.14 2.34
N SER A 83 -1.33 -13.25 3.31
CA SER A 83 -2.57 -12.95 4.02
C SER A 83 -3.21 -11.69 3.45
N VAL A 84 -4.51 -11.72 3.17
CA VAL A 84 -5.27 -10.58 2.64
C VAL A 84 -6.37 -10.25 3.63
N SER A 85 -6.45 -8.98 4.03
CA SER A 85 -7.48 -8.45 4.91
C SER A 85 -8.22 -7.30 4.26
N VAL A 86 -9.51 -7.15 4.56
CA VAL A 86 -10.36 -6.04 4.09
C VAL A 86 -10.54 -5.05 5.22
N SER A 87 -10.03 -3.83 5.06
CA SER A 87 -10.13 -2.78 6.09
C SER A 87 -11.37 -1.92 5.90
N GLU A 88 -11.74 -1.63 4.65
CA GLU A 88 -12.88 -0.77 4.34
C GLU A 88 -13.58 -1.23 3.06
N VAL A 89 -14.91 -1.15 3.06
CA VAL A 89 -15.75 -1.31 1.89
C VAL A 89 -16.73 -0.15 1.88
N ASN A 90 -16.88 0.49 0.74
CA ASN A 90 -17.76 1.62 0.52
C ASN A 90 -18.46 1.43 -0.83
N GLY A 91 -19.69 0.93 -0.79
CA GLY A 91 -20.47 0.59 -1.98
C GLY A 91 -19.75 -0.43 -2.86
N GLU A 92 -19.38 0.00 -4.06
CA GLU A 92 -18.69 -0.82 -5.06
C GLU A 92 -17.16 -0.76 -4.95
N TYR A 93 -16.62 -0.14 -3.90
CA TYR A 93 -15.17 0.00 -3.69
C TYR A 93 -14.74 -0.65 -2.39
N ALA A 94 -13.53 -1.19 -2.39
CA ALA A 94 -12.92 -1.78 -1.20
C ALA A 94 -11.43 -1.48 -1.15
N LYS A 95 -10.89 -1.42 0.07
CA LYS A 95 -9.45 -1.41 0.30
C LYS A 95 -9.07 -2.32 1.45
N GLY A 96 -7.81 -2.69 1.49
CA GLY A 96 -7.29 -3.54 2.53
C GLY A 96 -5.80 -3.71 2.45
N MET A 97 -5.30 -4.71 3.15
CA MET A 97 -3.87 -4.97 3.26
C MET A 97 -3.50 -6.40 2.89
N VAL A 98 -2.34 -6.51 2.27
CA VAL A 98 -1.63 -7.75 2.03
C VAL A 98 -0.50 -7.83 3.04
N THR A 99 -0.28 -9.01 3.61
CA THR A 99 0.86 -9.29 4.50
C THR A 99 1.56 -10.55 4.01
N GLU A 100 2.88 -10.50 3.94
CA GLU A 100 3.75 -11.59 3.51
C GLU A 100 4.96 -11.71 4.45
N GLN A 101 5.77 -12.76 4.29
CA GLN A 101 7.00 -12.88 5.07
C GLN A 101 7.98 -11.78 4.67
N GLY A 102 8.21 -10.83 5.60
CA GLY A 102 9.18 -9.75 5.42
C GLY A 102 8.58 -8.45 4.89
N GLY A 103 7.27 -8.37 4.71
CA GLY A 103 6.63 -7.15 4.21
C GLY A 103 5.11 -7.22 4.13
N GLY A 104 4.52 -6.17 3.59
CA GLY A 104 3.10 -6.09 3.30
C GLY A 104 2.86 -4.94 2.34
N GLY A 105 1.61 -4.74 1.94
CA GLY A 105 1.20 -3.64 1.08
C GLY A 105 -0.28 -3.37 1.17
N MET A 106 -0.73 -2.31 0.51
CA MET A 106 -2.14 -1.98 0.41
C MET A 106 -2.69 -2.46 -0.92
N TRP A 107 -4.00 -2.68 -0.94
CA TRP A 107 -4.72 -2.97 -2.17
C TRP A 107 -6.02 -2.16 -2.22
N PHE A 108 -6.45 -1.87 -3.44
CA PHE A 108 -7.71 -1.21 -3.78
C PHE A 108 -8.44 -2.07 -4.80
N ALA A 109 -9.75 -2.18 -4.65
CA ALA A 109 -10.60 -2.97 -5.53
C ALA A 109 -11.89 -2.21 -5.87
N ALA A 110 -12.42 -2.53 -7.04
CA ALA A 110 -13.71 -2.05 -7.51
C ALA A 110 -14.58 -3.24 -7.93
N ARG A 111 -15.90 -3.12 -7.75
CA ARG A 111 -16.87 -4.12 -8.17
C ARG A 111 -17.36 -3.77 -9.57
N LEU A 112 -16.99 -4.58 -10.55
CA LEU A 112 -17.35 -4.40 -11.95
C LEU A 112 -18.24 -5.55 -12.39
N ASN A 113 -19.42 -5.24 -12.92
CA ASN A 113 -20.40 -6.24 -13.35
C ASN A 113 -20.70 -7.28 -12.25
N GLY A 114 -20.78 -6.82 -10.99
CA GLY A 114 -21.03 -7.68 -9.83
C GLY A 114 -19.81 -8.45 -9.30
N THR A 115 -18.65 -8.37 -9.95
CA THR A 115 -17.41 -9.08 -9.56
C THR A 115 -16.35 -8.14 -9.01
N TRP A 116 -15.73 -8.48 -7.89
CA TRP A 116 -14.62 -7.72 -7.34
C TRP A 116 -13.36 -7.88 -8.19
N THR A 117 -12.76 -6.75 -8.56
CA THR A 117 -11.56 -6.67 -9.40
C THR A 117 -10.50 -5.86 -8.67
N LEU A 118 -9.28 -6.38 -8.63
CA LEU A 118 -8.12 -5.67 -8.11
C LEU A 118 -7.80 -4.48 -9.03
N VAL A 119 -7.83 -3.27 -8.48
CA VAL A 119 -7.53 -2.02 -9.20
C VAL A 119 -6.06 -1.66 -9.03
N TRP A 120 -5.57 -1.72 -7.80
CA TRP A 120 -4.20 -1.38 -7.47
C TRP A 120 -3.71 -2.19 -6.27
N ASP A 121 -2.42 -2.47 -6.23
CA ASP A 121 -1.74 -3.03 -5.06
C ASP A 121 -0.27 -2.57 -4.97
N GLY A 122 0.24 -2.41 -3.76
CA GLY A 122 1.63 -2.06 -3.50
C GLY A 122 1.87 -1.22 -2.23
N ASN A 123 3.09 -0.71 -2.10
CA ASN A 123 3.52 0.22 -1.04
C ASN A 123 3.79 1.64 -1.53
N GLY A 124 3.62 1.88 -2.83
CA GLY A 124 4.00 3.12 -3.49
C GLY A 124 2.85 4.10 -3.64
N THR A 125 3.10 5.14 -4.42
CA THR A 125 2.08 6.12 -4.80
C THR A 125 1.26 5.60 -5.98
N ILE A 126 -0.06 5.73 -5.88
CA ILE A 126 -0.98 5.41 -6.97
C ILE A 126 -0.89 6.50 -8.04
N THR A 127 -0.74 6.12 -9.30
CA THR A 127 -0.76 7.08 -10.40
C THR A 127 -2.19 7.46 -10.76
N CYS A 128 -2.41 8.69 -11.22
CA CYS A 128 -3.75 9.13 -11.61
C CYS A 128 -4.32 8.31 -12.78
N ASP A 129 -3.46 7.75 -13.64
CA ASP A 129 -3.87 6.92 -14.77
C ASP A 129 -4.48 5.59 -14.31
N GLU A 130 -3.94 4.98 -13.24
CA GLU A 130 -4.44 3.71 -12.68
C GLU A 130 -5.86 3.82 -12.12
N ILE A 131 -6.23 5.00 -11.62
CA ILE A 131 -7.56 5.26 -11.03
C ILE A 131 -8.50 6.00 -11.98
N SER A 132 -8.00 6.56 -13.08
CA SER A 132 -8.82 7.27 -14.07
C SER A 132 -10.01 6.47 -14.63
N PRO A 133 -9.95 5.12 -14.75
CA PRO A 133 -11.12 4.32 -15.17
C PRO A 133 -12.20 4.21 -14.08
N PHE A 134 -11.91 4.65 -12.86
CA PHE A 134 -12.77 4.57 -11.68
C PHE A 134 -12.99 5.97 -11.09
N PRO A 135 -13.68 6.89 -11.81
CA PRO A 135 -13.86 8.27 -11.36
C PRO A 135 -14.58 8.37 -10.02
N ASP A 136 -15.48 7.41 -9.73
CA ASP A 136 -16.28 7.39 -8.49
C ASP A 136 -15.55 6.72 -7.32
N PHE A 137 -14.27 6.35 -7.47
CA PHE A 137 -13.49 5.80 -6.36
C PHE A 137 -13.41 6.85 -5.24
N PRO A 138 -13.89 6.58 -4.01
CA PRO A 138 -14.02 7.61 -2.97
C PRO A 138 -12.70 8.33 -2.67
N THR A 139 -12.75 9.65 -2.60
CA THR A 139 -11.60 10.48 -2.20
C THR A 139 -11.18 10.20 -0.75
N SER A 140 -12.08 9.71 0.09
CA SER A 140 -11.76 9.20 1.43
C SER A 140 -10.88 7.94 1.42
N MET A 141 -10.87 7.18 0.32
CA MET A 141 -10.02 6.00 0.16
C MET A 141 -8.73 6.34 -0.57
N ILE A 142 -8.81 7.14 -1.64
CA ILE A 142 -7.67 7.59 -2.44
C ILE A 142 -7.78 9.12 -2.58
N PRO A 143 -7.21 9.89 -1.63
CA PRO A 143 -7.33 11.35 -1.62
C PRO A 143 -6.43 12.04 -2.63
N GLU A 144 -5.35 11.36 -3.02
CA GLU A 144 -4.33 11.91 -3.89
C GLU A 144 -3.79 10.85 -4.85
N CYS A 145 -3.27 11.30 -5.99
CA CYS A 145 -2.61 10.46 -6.96
C CYS A 145 -1.41 11.19 -7.58
N TYR A 146 -0.44 10.43 -8.09
CA TYR A 146 0.70 10.98 -8.81
C TYR A 146 0.36 11.18 -10.29
N SER A 147 0.50 12.42 -10.77
CA SER A 147 0.35 12.76 -12.17
C SER A 147 1.70 12.69 -12.87
N THR A 148 1.89 11.65 -13.68
CA THR A 148 3.11 11.48 -14.50
C THR A 148 3.36 12.67 -15.44
N PRO A 149 2.35 13.27 -16.12
CA PRO A 149 2.57 14.42 -16.99
C PRO A 149 3.11 15.67 -16.28
N SER A 150 2.63 15.98 -15.08
CA SER A 150 3.09 17.15 -14.32
C SER A 150 4.25 16.84 -13.37
N GLY A 151 4.47 15.57 -13.05
CA GLY A 151 5.44 15.14 -12.04
C GLY A 151 5.03 15.53 -10.61
N GLN A 152 3.73 15.71 -10.36
CA GLN A 152 3.21 16.23 -9.09
C GLN A 152 2.13 15.32 -8.50
N ILE A 153 1.97 15.41 -7.18
CA ILE A 153 0.82 14.87 -6.48
C ILE A 153 -0.38 15.78 -6.72
N VAL A 154 -1.50 15.19 -7.10
CA VAL A 154 -2.78 15.86 -7.38
C VAL A 154 -3.80 15.36 -6.35
N THR A 155 -4.45 16.30 -5.66
CA THR A 155 -5.59 16.02 -4.79
C THR A 155 -6.86 15.81 -5.63
N ARG A 156 -7.68 14.83 -5.24
CA ARG A 156 -8.92 14.45 -5.93
C ARG A 156 -10.16 15.09 -5.31
#